data_AF-A0A7K9MKH1-F1
#
_entry.id   AF-A0A7K9MKH1-F1
#
_cell.length_a   1.000
_cell.length_b   1.000
_cell.length_c   1.000
_cell.angle_alpha   90.00
_cell.angle_beta   90.00
_cell.angle_gamma   90.00
#
_symmetry.space_group_name_H-M   'P 1'
#
loop_
_entity.id
_entity.type
_entity.pdbx_description
1 polymer ?
#
loop_
_entity_poly.entity_id
_entity_poly.type
_entity_poly.pdbx_seq_one_letter_code
_entity_poly.pdbx_strand_id
1 'polypeptide(L)' 'PWKYLGWHITDTTIQPQKLSLHLDLRTLHDAQRLLGDLQWLRPVVGIPNELLNQL' A
#
# COMPACT_ATOMS: atom_id res chain seq x y z
N PRO A 1 -0.94 11.97 -17.73
CA PRO A 1 -1.00 11.28 -16.41
C PRO A 1 -2.20 10.35 -16.35
N TRP A 2 -1.97 9.05 -16.15
CA TRP A 2 -3.00 8.01 -16.19
C TRP A 2 -3.55 7.74 -14.78
N LYS A 3 -4.87 7.58 -14.69
CA LYS A 3 -5.55 7.12 -13.47
C LYS A 3 -6.01 5.68 -13.69
N TYR A 4 -5.34 4.72 -13.08
CA TYR A 4 -5.62 3.29 -13.30
C TYR A 4 -5.56 2.51 -12.00
N LEU A 5 -6.60 1.72 -11.69
CA LEU A 5 -6.70 0.89 -10.48
C LEU A 5 -6.37 1.62 -9.17
N GLY A 6 -6.69 2.92 -9.04
CA GLY A 6 -6.35 3.72 -7.86
C GLY A 6 -4.92 4.27 -7.84
N TRP A 7 -4.15 4.07 -8.91
CA TRP A 7 -2.84 4.65 -9.14
C TRP A 7 -2.90 5.90 -10.00
N HIS A 8 -1.99 6.82 -9.75
CA HIS A 8 -1.65 7.96 -10.57
C HIS A 8 -0.28 7.69 -11.19
N ILE A 9 -0.28 7.41 -12.49
CA ILE A 9 0.91 7.03 -13.25
C ILE A 9 1.29 8.21 -14.14
N THR A 10 2.46 8.78 -13.90
CA THR A 10 3.08 9.80 -14.75
C THR A 10 4.22 9.17 -15.53
N ASP A 11 4.83 9.90 -16.48
CA ASP A 11 5.94 9.40 -17.29
C ASP A 11 7.18 9.03 -16.46
N THR A 12 7.28 9.53 -15.23
CA THR A 12 8.45 9.34 -14.36
C THR A 12 8.13 8.65 -13.02
N THR A 13 6.87 8.69 -12.56
CA THR A 13 6.50 8.23 -11.21
C THR A 13 5.13 7.56 -11.17
N ILE A 14 5.05 6.47 -10.43
CA ILE A 14 3.81 5.76 -10.09
C ILE A 14 3.51 6.06 -8.62
N GLN A 15 2.35 6.64 -8.35
CA GLN A 15 1.94 7.04 -7.00
C GLN A 15 0.52 6.58 -6.70
N PRO A 16 0.21 6.17 -5.46
CA PRO A 16 -1.18 5.95 -5.06
C PRO A 16 -2.00 7.24 -5.14
N GLN A 17 -3.27 7.16 -5.53
CA GLN A 17 -4.13 8.35 -5.56
C GLN A 17 -4.59 8.82 -4.18
N LYS A 18 -4.73 7.91 -3.23
CA LYS A 18 -5.36 8.19 -1.92
C LYS A 18 -4.79 7.28 -0.84
N LEU A 19 -3.46 7.11 -0.79
CA LEU A 19 -2.87 6.31 0.26
C LEU A 19 -2.93 7.08 1.58
N SER A 20 -3.98 6.84 2.35
CA SER A 20 -4.07 7.23 3.75
C SER A 20 -3.85 5.98 4.59
N LEU A 21 -2.61 5.73 4.99
CA LEU A 21 -2.29 4.65 5.91
C LEU A 21 -2.86 5.02 7.28
N HIS A 22 -3.89 4.31 7.72
CA HIS A 22 -4.39 4.42 9.08
C HIS A 22 -3.46 3.64 10.00
N LEU A 23 -2.62 4.36 10.74
CA LEU A 23 -1.62 3.80 11.66
C LEU A 23 -2.14 3.66 13.11
N ASP A 24 -3.38 4.11 13.39
CA ASP A 24 -4.03 3.91 14.68
C ASP A 24 -4.63 2.49 14.74
N LEU A 25 -3.78 1.53 15.07
CA LEU A 25 -4.12 0.11 15.13
C LEU A 25 -4.74 -0.23 16.48
N ARG A 26 -6.07 -0.07 16.61
CA ARG A 26 -6.79 -0.40 17.86
C ARG A 26 -7.43 -1.78 17.82
N THR A 27 -7.77 -2.25 16.64
CA THR A 27 -8.47 -3.51 16.45
C THR A 27 -7.76 -4.41 15.44
N LEU A 28 -8.04 -5.71 15.48
CA LEU A 28 -7.57 -6.66 14.47
C LEU A 28 -7.99 -6.24 13.06
N HIS A 29 -9.17 -5.65 12.92
CA HIS A 29 -9.66 -5.15 11.64
C HIS A 29 -8.75 -4.04 11.09
N ASP A 30 -8.29 -3.12 11.95
CA ASP A 30 -7.38 -2.05 11.55
C ASP A 30 -6.02 -2.61 11.10
N ALA A 31 -5.50 -3.62 11.81
CA ALA A 31 -4.27 -4.30 11.43
C ALA A 31 -4.40 -5.05 10.09
N GLN A 32 -5.52 -5.73 9.86
CA GLN A 32 -5.82 -6.41 8.60
C GLN A 32 -5.93 -5.41 7.44
N ARG A 33 -6.55 -4.25 7.69
CA ARG A 33 -6.67 -3.18 6.69
C ARG A 33 -5.30 -2.60 6.33
N LEU A 34 -4.46 -2.31 7.33
CA LEU A 34 -3.09 -1.84 7.11
C LEU A 34 -2.27 -2.87 6.31
N LEU A 35 -2.40 -4.15 6.62
CA LEU A 35 -1.75 -5.23 5.86
C LEU A 35 -2.23 -5.26 4.41
N GLY A 36 -3.53 -5.10 4.16
CA GLY A 36 -4.10 -5.00 2.81
C GLY A 36 -3.54 -3.80 2.03
N ASP A 37 -3.46 -2.63 2.67
CA ASP A 37 -2.88 -1.42 2.07
C ASP A 37 -1.38 -1.61 1.73
N LEU A 38 -0.61 -2.25 2.62
CA LEU A 38 0.80 -2.59 2.39
C LEU A 38 0.99 -3.62 1.26
N GLN A 39 0.13 -4.65 1.21
CA GLN A 39 0.14 -5.63 0.13
C GLN A 39 -0.18 -4.97 -1.22
N TRP A 40 -1.10 -4.01 -1.25
CA TRP A 40 -1.43 -3.26 -2.46
C TRP A 40 -0.26 -2.37 -2.93
N LEU A 41 0.52 -1.82 -1.99
CA LEU A 41 1.72 -1.03 -2.28
C LEU A 41 2.93 -1.84 -2.75
N ARG A 42 2.95 -3.15 -2.47
CA ARG A 42 4.06 -4.07 -2.76
C ARG A 42 4.72 -3.92 -4.15
N PRO A 43 4.00 -3.69 -5.27
CA PRO A 43 4.62 -3.53 -6.58
C PRO A 43 5.49 -2.27 -6.72
N VAL A 44 5.30 -1.28 -5.83
CA VAL A 44 5.87 0.08 -5.99
C VAL A 44 6.92 0.40 -4.94
N VAL A 45 6.77 -0.09 -3.70
CA VAL A 45 7.73 0.16 -2.60
C VAL A 45 8.86 -0.87 -2.53
N GLY A 46 8.80 -1.97 -3.29
CA GLY A 46 9.87 -2.98 -3.31
C GLY A 46 10.11 -3.65 -1.95
N ILE A 47 9.09 -3.72 -1.08
CA ILE A 47 9.19 -4.36 0.23
C ILE A 47 9.41 -5.87 0.00
N PRO A 48 10.56 -6.43 0.42
CA PRO A 48 10.82 -7.86 0.28
C PRO A 48 9.82 -8.66 1.12
N ASN A 49 9.39 -9.80 0.57
CA ASN A 49 8.35 -10.63 1.18
C ASN A 49 8.68 -11.05 2.61
N GLU A 50 9.96 -11.22 2.91
CA GLU A 50 10.46 -11.62 4.23
C GLU A 50 10.00 -10.67 5.34
N LEU A 51 9.90 -9.36 5.06
CA LEU A 51 9.46 -8.36 6.04
C LEU A 51 7.95 -8.42 6.33
N LEU A 52 7.15 -8.99 5.43
CA LEU A 52 5.70 -9.12 5.58
C LEU A 52 5.27 -10.52 6.03
N ASN A 53 6.08 -11.55 5.74
CA ASN A 53 5.80 -12.95 6.11
C ASN A 53 6.16 -13.28 7.57
N GLN A 54 6.89 -12.40 8.24
CA GLN A 54 7.33 -12.56 9.64
C GLN A 54 6.31 -12.02 10.67
N LEU A 55 5.19 -11.44 10.23
CA LEU A 55 4.08 -10.98 11.07
C LEU A 55 2.97 -12.04 11.13
#